data_AF-A0A7V2ACJ9-F1
#
_entry.id   AF-A0A7V2ACJ9-F1
#
_cell.length_a   1.000
_cell.length_b   1.000
_cell.length_c   1.000
_cell.angle_alpha   90.00
_cell.angle_beta   90.00
_cell.angle_gamma   90.00
#
_symmetry.space_group_name_H-M   'P 1'
#
loop_
_entity.id
_entity.type
_entity.pdbx_description
1 polymer ?
#
loop_
_entity_poly.entity_id
_entity_poly.type
_entity_poly.pdbx_seq_one_letter_code
_entity_poly.pdbx_strand_id
1 'polypeptide(L)'
;MSEPRLSELALDGLWKNNPALVQVLGLCPLLAISNTTVNAIGLAVATLVTLVVSNGVVSMIRDWVRPEVRLPVYVMVIASVVT
;
A
#
# COMPACT_ATOMS: atom_id res chain seq x y z
N MET A 1 -36.98 -8.74 3.46
CA MET A 1 -35.65 -9.05 2.87
C MET A 1 -35.38 -7.95 1.85
N SER A 2 -34.82 -6.83 2.29
CA SER A 2 -34.45 -5.75 1.37
C SER A 2 -33.05 -6.06 0.85
N GLU A 3 -32.96 -6.35 -0.45
CA GLU A 3 -31.70 -6.41 -1.17
C GLU A 3 -30.93 -5.09 -0.94
N PRO A 4 -29.71 -5.11 -0.39
CA PRO A 4 -28.93 -3.90 -0.26
C PRO A 4 -28.64 -3.38 -1.67
N ARG A 5 -29.01 -2.12 -1.93
CA ARG A 5 -28.75 -1.46 -3.22
C ARG A 5 -27.24 -1.41 -3.42
N LEU A 6 -26.77 -1.93 -4.55
CA LEU A 6 -25.35 -1.99 -4.92
C LEU A 6 -24.67 -0.61 -4.83
N SER A 7 -25.42 0.47 -5.02
CA SER A 7 -24.94 1.84 -4.86
C SER A 7 -24.56 2.20 -3.41
N GLU A 8 -25.27 1.68 -2.40
CA GLU A 8 -24.90 1.89 -0.99
C GLU A 8 -23.64 1.11 -0.62
N LEU A 9 -23.51 -0.15 -1.08
CA LEU A 9 -22.29 -0.95 -0.91
C LEU A 9 -21.07 -0.31 -1.58
N ALA A 10 -21.24 0.26 -2.77
CA ALA A 10 -20.17 0.95 -3.49
C ALA A 10 -19.77 2.26 -2.79
N LEU A 11 -20.73 3.07 -2.33
CA LEU A 11 -20.46 4.31 -1.61
C LEU A 11 -19.82 4.07 -0.23
N ASP A 12 -20.31 3.09 0.53
CA ASP A 12 -19.73 2.76 1.82
C ASP A 12 -18.34 2.14 1.67
N GLY A 13 -18.13 1.26 0.69
CA GLY A 13 -16.83 0.65 0.41
C GLY A 13 -15.79 1.65 -0.09
N LEU A 14 -16.16 2.61 -0.93
CA LEU A 14 -15.22 3.57 -1.52
C LEU A 14 -14.95 4.76 -0.59
N TRP A 15 -15.98 5.27 0.11
CA TRP A 15 -15.90 6.55 0.82
C TRP A 15 -15.86 6.44 2.35
N LYS A 16 -16.61 5.52 2.97
CA LYS A 16 -16.65 5.42 4.45
C LYS A 16 -15.73 4.35 5.03
N ASN A 17 -15.45 3.30 4.26
CA ASN A 17 -14.76 2.11 4.75
C ASN A 17 -13.37 1.89 4.14
N ASN A 18 -12.92 2.80 3.26
CA ASN A 18 -11.59 2.73 2.67
C ASN A 18 -10.62 3.68 3.39
N PRO A 19 -9.79 3.18 4.33
CA PRO A 19 -8.79 4.01 4.99
C PRO A 19 -7.76 4.58 4.01
N ALA A 20 -7.49 3.94 2.86
CA ALA A 20 -6.58 4.50 1.86
C ALA A 20 -7.12 5.82 1.27
N LEU A 21 -8.46 5.94 1.13
CA LEU A 21 -9.12 7.12 0.58
C LEU A 21 -9.41 8.18 1.66
N VAL A 22 -9.90 7.75 2.83
CA VAL A 22 -10.26 8.66 3.94
C VAL A 22 -9.03 9.21 4.65
N GLN A 23 -7.99 8.38 4.83
CA GLN A 23 -6.75 8.75 5.52
C GLN A 23 -5.66 9.23 4.55
N VAL A 24 -5.98 9.20 3.25
CA VAL A 24 -5.14 9.65 2.15
C VAL A 24 -3.70 9.13 2.24
N LEU A 25 -3.58 7.84 2.54
CA LEU A 25 -2.30 7.13 2.59
C LEU A 25 -1.63 7.21 1.21
N GLY A 26 -0.50 7.91 1.12
CA GLY A 26 0.25 8.09 -0.13
C GLY A 26 0.18 9.49 -0.77
N LEU A 27 -0.29 10.53 -0.07
CA LEU A 27 -0.28 11.91 -0.59
C LEU A 27 1.11 12.44 -0.96
N CYS A 28 2.11 12.16 -0.12
CA CYS A 28 3.47 12.66 -0.34
C CYS A 28 4.05 12.26 -1.71
N PRO A 29 4.04 10.97 -2.10
CA PRO A 29 4.52 10.57 -3.43
C PRO A 29 3.63 11.06 -4.57
N LEU A 30 2.31 11.18 -4.37
CA LEU A 30 1.37 11.67 -5.40
C LEU A 30 1.65 13.13 -5.80
N LEU A 31 1.88 14.00 -4.80
CA LEU A 31 2.22 15.39 -5.05
C LEU A 31 3.59 15.53 -5.74
N ALA A 32 4.54 14.65 -5.44
CA ALA A 32 5.88 14.68 -6.04
C ALA A 32 5.88 14.32 -7.54
N ILE A 33 5.06 13.36 -7.98
CA ILE A 33 5.08 12.86 -9.37
C ILE A 33 4.10 13.57 -10.32
N SER A 34 3.36 14.57 -9.86
CA SER A 34 2.35 15.28 -10.66
C SER A 34 2.93 16.15 -11.79
N ASN A 35 4.25 16.39 -11.80
CA ASN A 35 4.91 17.26 -12.78
C ASN A 35 5.27 16.56 -14.10
N THR A 36 5.70 15.30 -14.07
CA THR A 36 6.17 14.60 -15.27
C THR A 36 5.78 13.13 -15.28
N THR A 37 5.29 12.65 -16.43
CA THR A 37 4.92 11.24 -16.63
C THR A 37 6.12 10.31 -16.48
N VAL A 38 7.32 10.78 -16.86
CA VAL A 38 8.57 10.01 -16.74
C VAL A 38 8.90 9.71 -15.28
N ASN A 39 8.80 10.71 -14.38
CA ASN A 39 9.04 10.48 -12.95
C ASN A 39 7.99 9.58 -12.32
N ALA A 40 6.73 9.72 -12.75
CA ALA A 40 5.63 8.86 -12.29
C ALA A 40 5.87 7.39 -12.65
N ILE A 41 6.27 7.11 -13.89
CA ILE A 41 6.59 5.74 -14.33
C ILE A 41 7.83 5.22 -13.61
N GLY A 42 8.86 6.05 -13.43
CA GLY A 42 10.06 5.69 -12.67
C GLY A 42 9.74 5.26 -11.24
N LEU A 43 8.90 6.03 -10.54
CA LEU A 43 8.46 5.70 -9.18
C LEU A 43 7.57 4.45 -9.15
N ALA A 44 6.66 4.28 -10.12
CA ALA A 44 5.80 3.11 -10.21
C ALA A 44 6.62 1.82 -10.43
N VAL A 45 7.63 1.85 -11.31
CA VAL A 45 8.50 0.70 -11.56
C VAL A 45 9.39 0.44 -10.34
N ALA A 46 9.98 1.47 -9.74
CA ALA A 46 10.78 1.33 -8.54
C ALA A 46 9.98 0.68 -7.39
N THR A 47 8.78 1.17 -7.12
CA THR A 47 7.91 0.62 -6.07
C THR A 47 7.44 -0.80 -6.38
N LEU A 48 7.17 -1.13 -7.65
CA LEU A 48 6.83 -2.50 -8.07
C LEU A 48 7.99 -3.47 -7.76
N VAL A 49 9.22 -3.11 -8.13
CA VAL A 49 10.42 -3.92 -7.86
C VAL A 49 10.62 -4.08 -6.35
N THR A 50 10.52 -2.98 -5.59
CA THR A 50 10.63 -3.00 -4.13
C THR A 50 9.58 -3.91 -3.48
N LEU A 51 8.33 -3.89 -3.97
CA LEU A 51 7.26 -4.76 -3.48
C LEU A 51 7.57 -6.24 -3.74
N VAL A 52 8.07 -6.59 -4.93
CA VAL A 52 8.45 -7.97 -5.27
C VAL A 52 9.58 -8.46 -4.37
N VAL A 53 10.65 -7.66 -4.24
CA VAL A 53 11.80 -7.99 -3.39
C VAL A 53 11.38 -8.11 -1.92
N SER A 54 10.60 -7.15 -1.42
CA SER A 54 10.15 -7.12 -0.03
C SER A 54 9.25 -8.32 0.31
N ASN A 55 8.33 -8.69 -0.58
CA ASN A 55 7.48 -9.87 -0.36
C ASN A 55 8.31 -11.18 -0.39
N GLY A 56 9.35 -11.26 -1.22
CA GLY A 56 10.29 -12.38 -1.21
C GLY A 56 11.03 -12.51 0.14
N VAL A 57 11.58 -11.39 0.63
CA VAL A 57 12.28 -11.33 1.92
C VAL A 57 11.32 -11.63 3.09
N VAL A 58 10.12 -11.05 3.09
CA VAL A 58 9.09 -11.30 4.11
C VAL A 58 8.65 -12.76 4.12
N SER A 59 8.53 -13.40 2.95
CA SER A 59 8.20 -14.83 2.88
C SER A 59 9.25 -15.70 3.57
N MET A 60 10.52 -15.31 3.53
CA MET A 60 11.62 -16.07 4.13
C MET A 60 11.72 -15.86 5.65
N ILE A 61 11.34 -14.68 6.15
CA ILE A 61 11.44 -14.30 7.57
C ILE A 61 10.15 -14.58 8.35
N ARG A 62 9.03 -14.85 7.67
CA ARG A 62 7.68 -15.02 8.25
C ARG A 62 7.61 -15.99 9.43
N ASP A 63 8.39 -17.07 9.42
CA ASP A 63 8.32 -18.12 10.46
C ASP A 63 8.96 -17.68 11.79
N TRP A 64 9.92 -16.76 11.74
CA TRP A 64 10.68 -16.31 12.92
C TRP A 64 10.06 -15.11 13.64
N VAL A 65 9.06 -14.43 13.05
CA VAL A 65 8.54 -13.14 13.55
C VAL A 65 7.28 -13.31 14.40
N ARG A 66 7.40 -12.89 15.66
CA ARG A 66 6.31 -12.82 16.65
C ARG A 66 5.16 -11.93 16.16
N PRO A 67 3.90 -12.31 16.41
CA PRO A 67 2.72 -11.62 15.90
C PRO A 67 2.61 -10.15 16.31
N GLU A 68 3.08 -9.76 17.49
CA GLU A 68 2.98 -8.36 17.95
C GLU A 68 3.80 -7.36 17.11
N VAL A 69 4.87 -7.81 16.43
CA VAL A 69 5.82 -6.91 15.75
C VAL A 69 5.82 -7.06 14.22
N ARG A 70 4.87 -7.81 13.65
CA ARG A 70 4.83 -8.12 12.20
C ARG A 70 4.69 -6.87 11.33
N LEU A 71 3.77 -5.98 11.68
CA LEU A 71 3.51 -4.75 10.92
C LEU A 71 4.73 -3.81 10.90
N PRO A 72 5.35 -3.44 12.04
CA PRO A 72 6.56 -2.63 12.05
C PRO A 72 7.73 -3.27 11.29
N VAL A 73 7.94 -4.58 11.43
CA VAL A 73 9.04 -5.29 10.77
C VAL A 73 8.89 -5.27 9.25
N TYR A 74 7.67 -5.47 8.73
CA TYR A 74 7.44 -5.43 7.28
C TYR A 74 7.68 -4.04 6.71
N VAL A 75 7.29 -2.97 7.42
CA VAL A 75 7.57 -1.58 6.98
C VAL A 75 9.06 -1.27 7.03
N MET A 76 9.79 -1.76 8.03
CA MET A 76 11.26 -1.64 8.13
C MET A 76 11.97 -2.30 6.94
N VAL A 77 11.55 -3.51 6.55
CA VAL A 77 12.11 -4.20 5.37
C VAL A 77 11.88 -3.36 4.11
N ILE A 78 10.65 -2.89 3.88
CA ILE A 78 10.33 -2.05 2.71
C ILE A 78 11.18 -0.76 2.70
N ALA A 79 11.33 -0.12 3.86
CA ALA A 79 12.16 1.09 4.01
C ALA A 79 13.63 0.83 3.67
N SER A 80 14.20 -0.28 4.14
CA SER A 80 15.59 -0.65 3.84
C SER A 80 15.84 -0.98 2.36
N VAL A 81 14.84 -1.49 1.65
CA VAL A 81 14.96 -1.83 0.22
C VAL A 81 14.84 -0.60 -0.68
N VAL A 82 14.08 0.42 -0.28
CA VAL A 82 13.89 1.65 -1.05
C VAL A 82 14.88 2.78 -0.71
N THR A 83 15.71 2.60 0.32
CA THR A 83 16.77 3.55 0.69
C THR A 83 17.82 3.63 -0.41
#